data_AF-A0A2V5YMU1-F1
#
_entry.id   AF-A0A2V5YMU1-F1
#
_cell.length_a   1.000
_cell.length_b   1.000
_cell.length_c   1.000
_cell.angle_alpha   90.00
_cell.angle_beta   90.00
_cell.angle_gamma   90.00
#
_symmetry.space_group_name_H-M   'P 1'
#
loop_
_entity.id
_entity.type
_entity.pdbx_description
1 polymer ?
#
loop_
_entity_poly.entity_id
_entity_poly.type
_entity_poly.pdbx_seq_one_letter_code
_entity_poly.pdbx_strand_id
1 'polypeptide(L)'
;EVVKTLIDTLLIVMVVIFLFLGSFRSVVVPVVAIPISLIGALFLMQLFGFSLNLLTLLAIVLSVGLVVDDAIVVVENVERHMREGMSRMNAALVGARELIGPIIAMTITLAAVYTPIALQGGLTGALFREFALTLAGAVFISGVVALTLSPMMSAHLLRAGHTDKGFSGVVNRTFDRFRDWYGSHLDRTLNARPAVYIFWAGISLLAVLMFATIPKLGTKELAPKEDQGVIFGIITAPANATIDDTIRYADAAGKVFQNIPDTRFTFQVTSPDTGFGGMVLKPWGVRKTPTKAYLPQIQAKLGAIPGIQMFPIMPSALPGADNFPVSFVITSTADQERILEFAKQIFAKAMQAHIFQFGDIDTKIDQPQAQINFDHDKVSALGLDMQQVGADISASIGGNYVNRFNIEGRSYKVIPQIKRVDRLNPEQLKNIYVSGPNNQLIPLSTVASINHKTVARSLNRMQQLNAVTISGVPAVSLDAALKFLQNEANKILPKGYVLDYTGESRQLQTEGSKFLGV
;
A
#
# COMPACT_ATOMS: atom_id res chain seq x y z
N GLU A 1 -12.28 -4.34 14.10
CA GLU A 1 -11.10 -4.84 14.84
C GLU A 1 -10.51 -3.76 15.73
N VAL A 2 -10.12 -2.61 15.19
CA VAL A 2 -9.60 -1.46 15.96
C VAL A 2 -10.40 -1.10 17.21
N VAL A 3 -11.75 -1.01 17.12
CA VAL A 3 -12.59 -0.73 18.30
C VAL A 3 -12.46 -1.79 19.39
N LYS A 4 -12.36 -3.07 18.99
CA LYS A 4 -12.13 -4.17 19.94
C LYS A 4 -10.75 -4.02 20.58
N THR A 5 -9.71 -3.76 19.78
CA THR A 5 -8.36 -3.51 20.29
C THR A 5 -8.33 -2.33 21.26
N LEU A 6 -9.03 -1.24 20.96
CA LEU A 6 -9.13 -0.08 21.85
C LEU A 6 -9.78 -0.44 23.20
N ILE A 7 -10.87 -1.22 23.17
CA ILE A 7 -11.55 -1.70 24.39
C ILE A 7 -10.62 -2.62 25.18
N ASP A 8 -9.96 -3.58 24.52
CA ASP A 8 -9.02 -4.50 25.14
C ASP A 8 -7.86 -3.72 25.81
N THR A 9 -7.30 -2.73 25.11
CA THR A 9 -6.25 -1.84 25.65
C THR A 9 -6.75 -1.07 26.87
N LEU A 10 -7.95 -0.47 26.81
CA LEU A 10 -8.53 0.26 27.95
C LEU A 10 -8.71 -0.64 29.17
N LEU A 11 -9.20 -1.87 28.98
CA LEU A 11 -9.37 -2.83 30.06
C LEU A 11 -8.04 -3.25 30.67
N ILE A 12 -7.04 -3.55 29.84
CA ILE A 12 -5.69 -3.91 30.31
C ILE A 12 -5.09 -2.76 31.11
N VAL A 13 -5.15 -1.53 30.58
CA VAL A 13 -4.65 -0.34 31.26
C VAL A 13 -5.36 -0.12 32.59
N MET A 14 -6.69 -0.23 32.64
CA MET A 14 -7.46 -0.11 33.89
C MET A 14 -7.05 -1.15 34.93
N VAL A 15 -6.84 -2.41 34.52
CA VAL A 15 -6.39 -3.49 35.41
C VAL A 15 -4.99 -3.18 35.95
N VAL A 16 -4.06 -2.77 35.08
CA VAL A 16 -2.69 -2.42 35.48
C VAL A 16 -2.69 -1.27 36.47
N ILE A 17 -3.42 -0.18 36.21
CA ILE A 17 -3.53 0.97 37.13
C ILE A 17 -4.10 0.52 38.48
N PHE A 18 -5.13 -0.34 38.47
CA PHE A 18 -5.72 -0.86 39.70
C PHE A 18 -4.71 -1.68 40.51
N LEU A 19 -3.87 -2.49 39.85
CA LEU A 19 -2.81 -3.25 40.52
C LEU A 19 -1.73 -2.36 41.13
N PHE A 20 -1.41 -1.21 40.54
CA PHE A 20 -0.41 -0.27 41.06
C PHE A 20 -0.94 0.67 42.15
N LEU A 21 -2.14 1.22 41.99
CA LEU A 21 -2.71 2.18 42.95
C LEU A 21 -3.48 1.47 44.08
N GLY A 22 -3.92 0.22 43.89
CA GLY A 22 -4.61 -0.59 44.89
C GLY A 22 -5.98 -0.05 45.33
N SER A 23 -6.47 1.01 44.70
CA SER A 23 -7.65 1.79 45.08
C SER A 23 -8.48 2.11 43.84
N PHE A 24 -9.74 1.65 43.81
CA PHE A 24 -10.65 1.90 42.68
C PHE A 24 -10.88 3.40 42.45
N ARG A 25 -10.85 4.22 43.52
CA ARG A 25 -11.04 5.68 43.41
C ARG A 25 -9.85 6.39 42.77
N SER A 26 -8.63 5.91 43.02
CA SER A 26 -7.43 6.43 42.36
C SER A 26 -7.46 6.12 40.86
N VAL A 27 -7.98 4.94 40.48
CA VAL A 27 -8.12 4.51 39.07
C VAL A 27 -9.11 5.36 38.27
N VAL A 28 -10.15 5.91 38.91
CA VAL A 28 -11.15 6.75 38.21
C VAL A 28 -10.52 7.99 37.58
N VAL A 29 -9.48 8.56 38.19
CA VAL A 29 -8.87 9.81 37.70
C VAL A 29 -8.22 9.61 36.32
N PRO A 30 -7.28 8.67 36.11
CA PRO A 30 -6.74 8.40 34.77
C PRO A 30 -7.82 7.88 33.81
N VAL A 31 -8.78 7.07 34.26
CA VAL A 31 -9.85 6.53 33.39
C VAL A 31 -10.72 7.64 32.79
N VAL A 32 -10.96 8.73 33.53
CA VAL A 32 -11.69 9.91 33.02
C VAL A 32 -10.80 10.79 32.15
N ALA A 33 -9.49 10.84 32.41
CA ALA A 33 -8.55 11.61 31.60
C ALA A 33 -8.44 11.07 30.16
N ILE A 34 -8.47 9.74 29.98
CA ILE A 34 -8.37 9.10 28.65
C ILE A 34 -9.39 9.64 27.64
N PRO A 35 -10.71 9.51 27.85
CA PRO A 35 -11.70 9.93 26.85
C PRO A 35 -11.62 11.44 26.59
N ILE A 36 -11.32 12.26 27.58
CA ILE A 36 -11.20 13.72 27.42
C ILE A 36 -10.02 14.05 26.51
N SER A 37 -8.86 13.43 26.75
CA SER A 37 -7.67 13.61 25.92
C SER A 37 -7.86 13.09 24.50
N LEU A 38 -8.55 11.96 24.32
CA LEU A 38 -8.87 11.44 22.99
C LEU A 38 -9.84 12.35 22.24
N ILE A 39 -10.88 12.89 22.90
CA ILE A 39 -11.79 13.86 22.29
C ILE A 39 -11.05 15.15 21.91
N GLY A 40 -10.14 15.62 22.76
CA GLY A 40 -9.28 16.76 22.43
C GLY A 40 -8.34 16.48 21.25
N ALA A 41 -7.79 15.26 21.17
CA ALA A 41 -7.00 14.84 20.02
C ALA A 41 -7.82 14.85 18.72
N LEU A 42 -9.06 14.34 18.76
CA LEU A 42 -9.98 14.38 17.62
C LEU A 42 -10.33 15.83 17.23
N PHE A 43 -10.51 16.72 18.20
CA PHE A 43 -10.72 18.14 17.94
C PHE A 43 -9.52 18.77 17.23
N LEU A 44 -8.29 18.47 17.67
CA LEU A 44 -7.07 18.94 17.00
C LEU A 44 -6.93 18.35 15.60
N MET A 45 -7.23 17.06 15.41
CA MET A 45 -7.27 16.44 14.09
C MET A 45 -8.24 17.16 13.15
N GLN A 46 -9.44 17.49 13.63
CA GLN A 46 -10.44 18.23 12.86
C GLN A 46 -9.94 19.64 12.50
N LEU A 47 -9.26 20.32 13.42
CA LEU A 47 -8.68 21.64 13.20
C LEU A 47 -7.58 21.61 12.12
N PHE A 48 -6.74 20.57 12.11
CA PHE A 48 -5.71 20.37 11.09
C PHE A 48 -6.23 19.77 9.78
N GLY A 49 -7.53 19.46 9.68
CA GLY A 49 -8.15 18.87 8.49
C GLY A 49 -7.77 17.40 8.25
N PHE A 50 -7.35 16.68 9.30
CA PHE A 50 -7.01 15.25 9.19
C PHE A 50 -8.24 14.37 9.19
N SER A 51 -8.09 13.20 8.57
CA SER A 51 -9.16 12.21 8.46
C SER A 51 -9.04 11.12 9.53
N LEU A 52 -10.17 10.46 9.81
CA LEU A 52 -10.16 9.20 10.55
C LEU A 52 -9.82 8.06 9.59
N ASN A 53 -8.62 7.51 9.73
CA ASN A 53 -8.11 6.40 8.95
C ASN A 53 -7.33 5.43 9.84
N LEU A 54 -6.78 4.36 9.26
CA LEU A 54 -6.08 3.32 10.02
C LEU A 54 -4.88 3.85 10.82
N LEU A 55 -4.13 4.81 10.27
CA LEU A 55 -2.94 5.36 10.94
C LEU A 55 -3.31 6.29 12.08
N THR A 56 -4.30 7.17 11.89
CA THR A 56 -4.78 8.05 12.97
C THR A 56 -5.47 7.27 14.08
N LEU A 57 -6.19 6.19 13.74
CA LEU A 57 -6.73 5.25 14.71
C LEU A 57 -5.63 4.49 15.48
N LEU A 58 -4.55 4.08 14.81
CA LEU A 58 -3.40 3.48 15.48
C LEU A 58 -2.75 4.47 16.46
N ALA A 59 -2.60 5.74 16.05
CA ALA A 59 -2.12 6.80 16.93
C ALA A 59 -3.01 6.97 18.17
N ILE A 60 -4.35 6.93 18.00
CA ILE A 60 -5.31 6.98 19.11
C ILE A 60 -5.16 5.77 20.05
N VAL A 61 -4.99 4.56 19.51
CA VAL A 61 -4.81 3.36 20.35
C VAL A 61 -3.50 3.42 21.14
N LEU A 62 -2.40 3.86 20.50
CA LEU A 62 -1.11 4.03 21.17
C LEU A 62 -1.12 5.18 22.19
N SER A 63 -1.87 6.25 21.90
CA SER A 63 -1.96 7.39 22.81
C SER A 63 -2.65 7.03 24.12
N VAL A 64 -3.52 6.00 24.17
CA VAL A 64 -4.13 5.54 25.42
C VAL A 64 -3.08 5.23 26.49
N GLY A 65 -1.95 4.61 26.13
CA GLY A 65 -0.85 4.39 27.09
C GLY A 65 -0.22 5.70 27.54
N LEU A 66 0.19 6.53 26.58
CA LEU A 66 0.92 7.78 26.84
C LEU A 66 0.10 8.82 27.60
N VAL A 67 -1.20 8.90 27.32
CA VAL A 67 -2.14 9.85 27.95
C VAL A 67 -2.35 9.52 29.43
N VAL A 68 -2.28 8.25 29.77
CA VAL A 68 -2.57 7.79 31.13
C VAL A 68 -1.36 8.05 32.03
N ASP A 69 -0.15 8.02 31.50
CA ASP A 69 1.09 8.25 32.25
C ASP A 69 1.06 9.59 33.01
N ASP A 70 0.70 10.70 32.34
CA ASP A 70 0.65 12.02 32.99
C ASP A 70 -0.35 12.06 34.15
N ALA A 71 -1.53 11.46 33.96
CA ALA A 71 -2.58 11.41 34.97
C ALA A 71 -2.19 10.48 36.14
N ILE A 72 -1.54 9.33 35.87
CA ILE A 72 -1.04 8.42 36.90
C ILE A 72 -0.01 9.13 37.77
N VAL A 73 0.99 9.78 37.17
CA VAL A 73 2.07 10.42 37.92
C VAL A 73 1.52 11.50 38.85
N VAL A 74 0.51 12.27 38.40
CA VAL A 74 -0.18 13.24 39.25
C VAL A 74 -0.91 12.56 40.40
N VAL A 75 -1.70 11.53 40.13
CA VAL A 75 -2.45 10.81 41.17
C VAL A 75 -1.50 10.18 42.19
N GLU A 76 -0.43 9.55 41.75
CA GLU A 76 0.61 8.96 42.60
C GLU A 76 1.27 10.03 43.48
N ASN A 77 1.63 11.18 42.91
CA ASN A 77 2.28 12.25 43.67
C ASN A 77 1.34 12.86 44.72
N VAL A 78 0.06 13.01 44.40
CA VAL A 78 -0.95 13.44 45.38
C VAL A 78 -1.15 12.38 46.47
N GLU A 79 -1.14 11.10 46.11
CA GLU A 79 -1.24 10.00 47.06
C GLU A 79 -0.04 9.94 48.01
N ARG A 80 1.18 10.17 47.51
CA ARG A 80 2.40 10.29 48.31
C ARG A 80 2.28 11.38 49.37
N HIS A 81 1.89 12.60 48.99
CA HIS A 81 1.74 13.71 49.94
C HIS A 81 0.62 13.51 50.97
N MET A 82 -0.47 12.85 50.59
CA MET A 82 -1.51 12.48 51.55
C MET A 82 -1.04 11.43 52.55
N ARG A 83 -0.15 10.51 52.15
CA ARG A 83 0.47 9.54 53.07
C ARG A 83 1.41 10.21 54.06
N GLU A 84 2.08 11.27 53.63
CA GLU A 84 2.92 12.14 54.48
C GLU A 84 2.09 13.03 55.44
N GLY A 85 0.76 12.92 55.42
CA GLY A 85 -0.13 13.58 56.37
C GLY A 85 -0.74 14.90 55.88
N MET A 86 -0.52 15.29 54.61
CA MET A 86 -1.13 16.50 54.06
C MET A 86 -2.65 16.35 53.87
N SER A 87 -3.37 17.46 54.03
CA SER A 87 -4.79 17.53 53.64
C SER A 87 -4.94 17.36 52.12
N ARG A 88 -6.07 16.79 51.67
CA ARG A 88 -6.29 16.44 50.25
C ARG A 88 -6.09 17.60 49.27
N MET A 89 -6.57 18.79 49.63
CA MET A 89 -6.42 19.98 48.81
C MET A 89 -4.95 20.44 48.74
N ASN A 90 -4.26 20.43 49.88
CA ASN A 90 -2.85 20.82 49.93
C ASN A 90 -1.97 19.80 49.18
N ALA A 91 -2.23 18.50 49.36
CA ALA A 91 -1.56 17.43 48.63
C ALA A 91 -1.75 17.56 47.12
N ALA A 92 -2.96 17.92 46.66
CA ALA A 92 -3.23 18.17 45.24
C ALA A 92 -2.49 19.38 44.69
N LEU A 93 -2.47 20.50 45.42
CA LEU A 93 -1.78 21.73 44.99
C LEU A 93 -0.25 21.56 44.96
N VAL A 94 0.32 20.95 46.00
CA VAL A 94 1.77 20.68 46.07
C VAL A 94 2.14 19.65 45.02
N GLY A 95 1.41 18.53 44.95
CA GLY A 95 1.65 17.47 43.99
C GLY A 95 1.59 17.94 42.53
N ALA A 96 0.63 18.80 42.19
CA ALA A 96 0.55 19.41 40.86
C ALA A 96 1.75 20.32 40.58
N ARG A 97 2.14 21.19 41.52
CA ARG A 97 3.25 22.15 41.34
C ARG A 97 4.59 21.47 41.06
N GLU A 98 4.86 20.35 41.73
CA GLU A 98 6.08 19.58 41.48
C GLU A 98 6.12 18.96 40.08
N LEU A 99 4.95 18.61 39.53
CA LEU A 99 4.83 17.88 38.27
C LEU A 99 4.71 18.78 37.04
N ILE A 100 4.50 20.09 37.21
CA ILE A 100 4.49 21.05 36.10
C ILE A 100 5.75 20.91 35.22
N GLY A 101 6.93 20.92 35.85
CA GLY A 101 8.21 20.82 35.14
C GLY A 101 8.36 19.50 34.36
N PRO A 102 8.25 18.34 35.04
CA PRO A 102 8.31 17.03 34.40
C PRO A 102 7.30 16.83 33.26
N ILE A 103 6.02 17.19 33.46
CA ILE A 103 4.96 16.98 32.45
C ILE A 103 5.19 17.85 31.21
N ILE A 104 5.58 19.12 31.40
CA ILE A 104 5.93 20.01 30.28
C ILE A 104 7.15 19.46 29.55
N ALA A 105 8.19 19.01 30.26
CA ALA A 105 9.39 18.45 29.66
C ALA A 105 9.11 17.18 28.85
N MET A 106 8.27 16.26 29.36
CA MET A 106 7.84 15.06 28.63
C MET A 106 7.05 15.44 27.37
N THR A 107 6.12 16.38 27.48
CA THR A 107 5.32 16.86 26.33
C THR A 107 6.21 17.46 25.24
N ILE A 108 7.16 18.33 25.61
CA ILE A 108 8.10 18.96 24.67
C ILE A 108 9.03 17.92 24.04
N THR A 109 9.52 16.95 24.82
CA THR A 109 10.40 15.88 24.32
C THR A 109 9.70 15.06 23.26
N LEU A 110 8.45 14.69 23.51
CA LEU A 110 7.66 13.92 22.56
C LEU A 110 7.32 14.74 21.30
N ALA A 111 6.97 16.02 21.47
CA ALA A 111 6.78 16.94 20.37
C ALA A 111 8.06 17.08 19.52
N ALA A 112 9.23 17.18 20.15
CA ALA A 112 10.52 17.29 19.47
C ALA A 112 10.88 16.02 18.68
N VAL A 113 10.54 14.83 19.19
CA VAL A 113 10.74 13.56 18.48
C VAL A 113 9.82 13.44 17.26
N TYR A 114 8.56 13.90 17.37
CA TYR A 114 7.57 13.78 16.29
C TYR A 114 7.61 14.92 15.26
N THR A 115 8.16 16.09 15.60
CA THR A 115 8.23 17.24 14.70
C THR A 115 8.98 16.93 13.38
N PRO A 116 10.17 16.29 13.39
CA PRO A 116 10.86 15.92 12.16
C PRO A 116 10.01 15.01 11.26
N ILE A 117 9.27 14.08 11.85
CA ILE A 117 8.39 13.15 11.14
C ILE A 117 7.21 13.90 10.51
N ALA A 118 6.61 14.85 11.25
CA ALA A 118 5.51 15.67 10.76
C ALA A 118 5.92 16.55 9.56
N LEU A 119 7.17 17.01 9.52
CA LEU A 119 7.72 17.83 8.44
C LEU A 119 8.24 17.02 7.24
N GLN A 120 8.26 15.69 7.33
CA GLN A 120 8.71 14.83 6.23
C GLN A 120 7.74 14.91 5.04
N GLY A 121 8.30 15.03 3.83
CA GLY A 121 7.55 14.98 2.57
C GLY A 121 7.48 13.57 1.97
N GLY A 122 6.79 13.44 0.84
CA GLY A 122 6.55 12.15 0.18
C GLY A 122 5.33 11.41 0.72
N LEU A 123 5.07 10.21 0.19
CA LEU A 123 3.96 9.36 0.61
C LEU A 123 4.13 8.90 2.05
N THR A 124 5.31 8.40 2.41
CA THR A 124 5.63 7.99 3.78
C THR A 124 5.48 9.16 4.75
N GLY A 125 5.98 10.35 4.38
CA GLY A 125 5.80 11.56 5.17
C GLY A 125 4.33 11.95 5.35
N ALA A 126 3.51 11.87 4.31
CA ALA A 126 2.08 12.16 4.40
C ALA A 126 1.35 11.18 5.35
N LEU A 127 1.66 9.88 5.24
CA LEU A 127 1.10 8.83 6.10
C LEU A 127 1.48 9.02 7.57
N PHE A 128 2.77 9.26 7.86
CA PHE A 128 3.24 9.41 9.24
C PHE A 128 2.99 10.80 9.83
N ARG A 129 2.73 11.83 9.02
CA ARG A 129 2.39 13.18 9.52
C ARG A 129 1.09 13.15 10.31
N GLU A 130 0.05 12.54 9.77
CA GLU A 130 -1.24 12.45 10.45
C GLU A 130 -1.10 11.63 11.75
N PHE A 131 -0.35 10.53 11.71
CA PHE A 131 -0.02 9.73 12.90
C PHE A 131 0.70 10.56 13.98
N ALA A 132 1.80 11.23 13.60
CA ALA A 132 2.68 11.96 14.50
C ALA A 132 1.96 13.15 15.17
N LEU A 133 1.20 13.93 14.40
CA LEU A 133 0.48 15.09 14.92
C LEU A 133 -0.75 14.69 15.74
N THR A 134 -1.43 13.59 15.39
CA THR A 134 -2.51 13.04 16.23
C THR A 134 -1.98 12.61 17.59
N LEU A 135 -0.86 11.89 17.61
CA LEU A 135 -0.23 11.42 18.84
C LEU A 135 0.31 12.58 19.70
N ALA A 136 1.03 13.52 19.07
CA ALA A 136 1.52 14.73 19.76
C ALA A 136 0.36 15.59 20.31
N GLY A 137 -0.72 15.74 19.54
CA GLY A 137 -1.93 16.43 19.98
C GLY A 137 -2.60 15.73 21.17
N ALA A 138 -2.70 14.40 21.15
CA ALA A 138 -3.27 13.63 22.26
C ALA A 138 -2.45 13.79 23.55
N VAL A 139 -1.12 13.74 23.47
CA VAL A 139 -0.25 13.94 24.64
C VAL A 139 -0.27 15.39 25.11
N PHE A 140 -0.36 16.36 24.20
CA PHE A 140 -0.51 17.77 24.59
C PHE A 140 -1.80 18.01 25.39
N ILE A 141 -2.94 17.48 24.92
CA ILE A 141 -4.20 17.58 25.68
C ILE A 141 -4.11 16.80 26.99
N SER A 142 -3.46 15.63 26.98
CA SER A 142 -3.19 14.87 28.21
C SER A 142 -2.46 15.69 29.26
N GLY A 143 -1.37 16.36 28.90
CA GLY A 143 -0.61 17.21 29.83
C GLY A 143 -1.49 18.33 30.42
N VAL A 144 -2.35 18.95 29.61
CA VAL A 144 -3.32 19.95 30.08
C VAL A 144 -4.31 19.33 31.07
N VAL A 145 -4.89 18.17 30.75
CA VAL A 145 -5.83 17.43 31.62
C VAL A 145 -5.15 16.96 32.91
N ALA A 146 -3.89 16.53 32.84
CA ALA A 146 -3.09 16.08 33.97
C ALA A 146 -2.74 17.23 34.93
N LEU A 147 -2.48 18.43 34.43
CA LEU A 147 -2.16 19.58 35.29
C LEU A 147 -3.41 20.31 35.82
N THR A 148 -4.59 20.08 35.24
CA THR A 148 -5.82 20.79 35.62
C THR A 148 -6.85 19.89 36.28
N LEU A 149 -7.34 18.88 35.56
CA LEU A 149 -8.43 18.01 35.99
C LEU A 149 -7.94 16.96 37.00
N SER A 150 -6.77 16.37 36.78
CA SER A 150 -6.27 15.27 37.62
C SER A 150 -6.01 15.67 39.08
N PRO A 151 -5.42 16.83 39.41
CA PRO A 151 -5.24 17.26 40.79
C PRO A 151 -6.60 17.61 41.44
N MET A 152 -7.50 18.24 40.69
CA MET A 152 -8.84 18.59 41.17
C MET A 152 -9.65 17.33 41.53
N MET A 153 -9.69 16.35 40.63
CA MET A 153 -10.36 15.08 40.88
C MET A 153 -9.70 14.31 42.03
N SER A 154 -8.37 14.32 42.09
CA SER A 154 -7.60 13.70 43.17
C SER A 154 -7.97 14.30 44.54
N ALA A 155 -8.08 15.63 44.65
CA ALA A 155 -8.47 16.30 45.88
C ALA A 155 -9.88 15.88 46.39
N HIS A 156 -10.82 15.64 45.47
CA HIS A 156 -12.20 15.29 45.80
C HIS A 156 -12.43 13.77 46.00
N LEU A 157 -11.78 12.92 45.20
CA LEU A 157 -12.05 11.48 45.16
C LEU A 157 -11.18 10.67 46.12
N LEU A 158 -9.93 11.09 46.34
CA LEU A 158 -9.02 10.38 47.24
C LEU A 158 -9.43 10.61 48.70
N ARG A 159 -9.23 9.60 49.55
CA ARG A 159 -9.51 9.69 50.99
C ARG A 159 -8.25 9.43 51.82
N ALA A 160 -7.91 10.40 52.67
CA ALA A 160 -6.95 10.22 53.74
C ALA A 160 -7.41 9.07 54.68
N GLY A 161 -6.52 8.11 54.98
CA GLY A 161 -6.73 7.05 55.98
C GLY A 161 -7.08 5.64 55.47
N HIS A 162 -7.03 5.37 54.15
CA HIS A 162 -7.25 4.02 53.59
C HIS A 162 -5.99 3.38 52.98
N THR A 163 -4.82 4.01 53.11
CA THR A 163 -3.58 3.64 52.39
C THR A 163 -2.89 2.38 52.92
N ASP A 164 -3.18 1.97 54.16
CA ASP A 164 -2.45 0.86 54.82
C ASP A 164 -3.28 -0.38 55.13
N LYS A 165 -4.53 -0.48 54.63
CA LYS A 165 -5.42 -1.63 54.89
C LYS A 165 -5.94 -2.26 53.60
N GLY A 166 -5.99 -3.59 53.56
CA GLY A 166 -6.50 -4.35 52.40
C GLY A 166 -5.46 -4.52 51.27
N PHE A 167 -5.95 -4.64 50.03
CA PHE A 167 -5.11 -4.87 48.85
C PHE A 167 -4.09 -3.75 48.61
N SER A 168 -4.49 -2.47 48.79
CA SER A 168 -3.59 -1.32 48.65
C SER A 168 -2.37 -1.40 49.59
N GLY A 169 -2.56 -1.83 50.84
CA GLY A 169 -1.46 -2.03 51.79
C GLY A 169 -0.48 -3.15 51.38
N VAL A 170 -0.97 -4.22 50.75
CA VAL A 170 -0.12 -5.31 50.21
C VAL A 170 0.71 -4.81 49.04
N VAL A 171 0.08 -4.06 48.13
CA VAL A 171 0.77 -3.44 46.98
C VAL A 171 1.85 -2.49 47.47
N ASN A 172 1.53 -1.58 48.39
CA ASN A 172 2.47 -0.62 48.96
C ASN A 172 3.68 -1.30 49.61
N ARG A 173 3.46 -2.28 50.50
CA ARG A 173 4.56 -2.98 51.17
C ARG A 173 5.44 -3.75 50.18
N THR A 174 4.86 -4.26 49.11
CA THR A 174 5.60 -4.95 48.03
C THR A 174 6.41 -3.94 47.22
N PHE A 175 5.84 -2.78 46.92
CA PHE A 175 6.51 -1.69 46.23
C PHE A 175 7.67 -1.11 47.06
N ASP A 176 7.49 -0.89 48.36
CA ASP A 176 8.56 -0.42 49.25
C ASP A 176 9.73 -1.42 49.29
N ARG A 177 9.45 -2.73 49.40
CA ARG A 177 10.49 -3.76 49.30
C ARG A 177 11.22 -3.73 47.97
N PHE A 178 10.48 -3.52 46.88
CA PHE A 178 11.07 -3.42 45.54
C PHE A 178 11.91 -2.15 45.38
N ARG A 179 11.45 -1.01 45.88
CA ARG A 179 12.19 0.25 45.91
C ARG A 179 13.50 0.11 46.69
N ASP A 180 13.45 -0.46 47.89
CA ASP A 180 14.63 -0.60 48.74
C ASP A 180 15.62 -1.62 48.12
N TRP A 181 15.10 -2.70 47.54
CA TRP A 181 15.89 -3.64 46.75
C TRP A 181 16.55 -2.95 45.55
N TYR A 182 15.79 -2.20 44.75
CA TYR A 182 16.28 -1.46 43.58
C TYR A 182 17.34 -0.44 43.98
N GLY A 183 17.10 0.35 45.04
CA GLY A 183 18.03 1.35 45.56
C GLY A 183 19.36 0.72 45.97
N SER A 184 19.32 -0.38 46.73
CA SER A 184 20.54 -1.09 47.14
C SER A 184 21.34 -1.66 45.97
N HIS A 185 20.69 -2.03 44.85
CA HIS A 185 21.36 -2.48 43.64
C HIS A 185 21.90 -1.31 42.82
N LEU A 186 21.12 -0.22 42.71
CA LEU A 186 21.53 0.99 42.04
C LEU A 186 22.80 1.56 42.67
N ASP A 187 22.90 1.60 44.00
CA ASP A 187 24.09 2.05 44.71
C ASP A 187 25.31 1.19 44.35
N ARG A 188 25.16 -0.13 44.30
CA ARG A 188 26.25 -1.05 43.88
C ARG A 188 26.66 -0.81 42.42
N THR A 189 25.70 -0.60 41.53
CA THR A 189 25.94 -0.33 40.11
C THR A 189 26.63 1.02 39.90
N LEU A 190 26.17 2.07 40.58
CA LEU A 190 26.75 3.42 40.53
C LEU A 190 28.13 3.51 41.18
N ASN A 191 28.46 2.59 42.09
CA ASN A 191 29.82 2.44 42.61
C ASN A 191 30.76 1.73 41.60
N ALA A 192 30.22 0.88 40.73
CA ALA A 192 30.95 0.18 39.67
C ALA A 192 30.96 0.94 38.33
N ARG A 193 31.10 2.28 38.34
CA ARG A 193 30.99 3.13 37.13
C ARG A 193 31.83 2.64 35.93
N PRO A 194 33.09 2.21 36.09
CA PRO A 194 33.88 1.72 34.95
C PRO A 194 33.26 0.49 34.29
N ALA A 195 32.72 -0.45 35.08
CA ALA A 195 32.05 -1.63 34.56
C ALA A 195 30.76 -1.25 33.81
N VAL A 196 30.02 -0.26 34.32
CA VAL A 196 28.82 0.28 33.65
C VAL A 196 29.17 0.89 32.30
N TYR A 197 30.25 1.68 32.20
CA TYR A 197 30.69 2.25 30.93
C TYR A 197 31.14 1.19 29.93
N ILE A 198 31.88 0.16 30.37
CA ILE A 198 32.29 -0.96 29.52
C ILE A 198 31.05 -1.72 29.01
N PHE A 199 30.08 -1.96 29.89
CA PHE A 199 28.83 -2.62 29.52
C PHE A 199 28.03 -1.81 28.49
N TRP A 200 27.87 -0.50 28.71
CA TRP A 200 27.22 0.39 27.74
C TRP A 200 27.99 0.50 26.42
N ALA A 201 29.31 0.52 26.44
CA ALA A 201 30.12 0.44 25.23
C ALA A 201 29.89 -0.89 24.48
N GLY A 202 29.78 -2.01 25.19
CA GLY A 202 29.43 -3.31 24.63
C GLY A 202 28.04 -3.33 24.00
N ILE A 203 27.02 -2.82 24.69
CA ILE A 203 25.66 -2.68 24.15
C ILE A 203 25.65 -1.77 22.93
N SER A 204 26.38 -0.66 22.96
CA SER A 204 26.44 0.29 21.84
C SER A 204 27.11 -0.35 20.63
N LEU A 205 28.18 -1.11 20.84
CA LEU A 205 28.83 -1.89 19.79
C LEU A 205 27.88 -2.94 19.20
N LEU A 206 27.15 -3.68 20.05
CA LEU A 206 26.15 -4.65 19.60
C LEU A 206 25.02 -3.98 18.82
N ALA A 207 24.54 -2.80 19.25
CA ALA A 207 23.52 -2.04 18.54
C ALA A 207 24.02 -1.59 17.16
N VAL A 208 25.26 -1.10 17.05
CA VAL A 208 25.87 -0.74 15.76
C VAL A 208 26.04 -1.97 14.86
N LEU A 209 26.47 -3.10 15.42
CA LEU A 209 26.58 -4.36 14.68
C LEU A 209 25.22 -4.86 14.18
N MET A 210 24.18 -4.80 15.01
CA MET A 210 22.81 -5.13 14.62
C MET A 210 22.32 -4.20 13.51
N PHE A 211 22.50 -2.88 13.67
CA PHE A 211 22.11 -1.91 12.65
C PHE A 211 22.83 -2.12 11.31
N ALA A 212 24.10 -2.52 11.33
CA ALA A 212 24.88 -2.79 10.12
C ALA A 212 24.54 -4.14 9.45
N THR A 213 24.04 -5.12 10.22
CA THR A 213 23.75 -6.49 9.75
C THR A 213 22.29 -6.72 9.38
N ILE A 214 21.34 -6.07 10.05
CA ILE A 214 19.90 -6.19 9.77
C ILE A 214 19.55 -5.86 8.32
N PRO A 215 20.08 -4.80 7.69
CA PRO A 215 19.81 -4.54 6.26
C PRO A 215 20.37 -5.60 5.31
N LYS A 216 21.34 -6.42 5.77
CA LYS A 216 21.97 -7.48 4.99
C LYS A 216 21.27 -8.83 5.16
N LEU A 217 20.65 -9.08 6.33
CA LEU A 217 19.91 -10.30 6.63
C LEU A 217 18.40 -10.17 6.48
N GLY A 218 17.85 -8.99 6.76
CA GLY A 218 16.42 -8.69 6.76
C GLY A 218 15.97 -8.04 5.46
N THR A 219 14.70 -8.26 5.10
CA THR A 219 14.09 -7.65 3.92
C THR A 219 13.67 -6.21 4.23
N LYS A 220 14.16 -5.24 3.45
CA LYS A 220 13.61 -3.89 3.47
C LYS A 220 12.26 -3.92 2.75
N GLU A 221 11.18 -3.75 3.50
CA GLU A 221 9.81 -3.68 2.99
C GLU A 221 9.15 -2.42 3.53
N LEU A 222 8.36 -1.75 2.69
CA LEU A 222 7.71 -0.49 3.06
C LEU A 222 6.59 -0.73 4.09
N ALA A 223 5.81 -1.80 3.90
CA ALA A 223 4.77 -2.24 4.81
C ALA A 223 4.56 -3.76 4.65
N PRO A 224 4.18 -4.47 5.73
CA PRO A 224 3.87 -5.89 5.65
C PRO A 224 2.59 -6.12 4.83
N LYS A 225 2.54 -7.20 4.05
CA LYS A 225 1.34 -7.54 3.28
C LYS A 225 0.19 -7.96 4.18
N GLU A 226 -0.93 -7.27 4.07
CA GLU A 226 -2.16 -7.59 4.78
C GLU A 226 -2.99 -8.64 4.03
N ASP A 227 -3.72 -9.47 4.78
CA ASP A 227 -4.71 -10.35 4.19
C ASP A 227 -6.09 -9.64 4.16
N GLN A 228 -6.33 -9.01 3.01
CA GLN A 228 -7.58 -8.31 2.67
C GLN A 228 -8.71 -9.26 2.21
N GLY A 229 -8.51 -10.58 2.27
CA GLY A 229 -9.52 -11.57 1.86
C GLY A 229 -9.85 -11.56 0.36
N VAL A 230 -8.95 -11.05 -0.49
CA VAL A 230 -9.14 -11.02 -1.95
C VAL A 230 -7.88 -11.51 -2.66
N ILE A 231 -8.08 -12.27 -3.72
CA ILE A 231 -7.02 -12.65 -4.67
C ILE A 231 -7.47 -12.20 -6.05
N PHE A 232 -6.67 -11.34 -6.67
CA PHE A 232 -6.83 -10.93 -8.04
C PHE A 232 -6.08 -11.88 -8.95
N GLY A 233 -6.49 -12.01 -10.21
CA GLY A 233 -5.68 -12.58 -11.24
C GLY A 233 -5.76 -11.75 -12.51
N ILE A 234 -4.59 -11.51 -13.10
CA ILE A 234 -4.45 -10.76 -14.33
C ILE A 234 -4.28 -11.77 -15.45
N ILE A 235 -5.14 -11.68 -16.46
CA ILE A 235 -5.14 -12.55 -17.64
C ILE A 235 -4.34 -11.87 -18.74
N THR A 236 -3.44 -12.62 -19.37
CA THR A 236 -2.75 -12.22 -20.59
C THR A 236 -2.97 -13.30 -21.64
N ALA A 237 -3.41 -12.89 -22.83
CA ALA A 237 -3.62 -13.79 -23.96
C ALA A 237 -2.64 -13.45 -25.11
N PRO A 238 -2.47 -14.38 -26.08
CA PRO A 238 -1.77 -14.10 -27.33
C PRO A 238 -2.37 -12.90 -28.08
N ALA A 239 -1.56 -12.18 -28.85
CA ALA A 239 -2.00 -10.96 -29.54
C ALA A 239 -3.07 -11.22 -30.62
N ASN A 240 -3.14 -12.43 -31.13
CA ASN A 240 -4.10 -12.89 -32.13
C ASN A 240 -5.34 -13.56 -31.51
N ALA A 241 -5.47 -13.58 -30.19
CA ALA A 241 -6.62 -14.17 -29.51
C ALA A 241 -7.88 -13.34 -29.78
N THR A 242 -8.98 -14.03 -30.06
CA THR A 242 -10.29 -13.39 -30.15
C THR A 242 -10.95 -13.33 -28.78
N ILE A 243 -11.93 -12.43 -28.61
CA ILE A 243 -12.72 -12.40 -27.37
C ILE A 243 -13.42 -13.73 -27.09
N ASP A 244 -13.90 -14.42 -28.14
CA ASP A 244 -14.59 -15.70 -28.01
C ASP A 244 -13.65 -16.81 -27.51
N ASP A 245 -12.39 -16.81 -27.97
CA ASP A 245 -11.36 -17.73 -27.49
C ASP A 245 -10.97 -17.42 -26.04
N THR A 246 -10.72 -16.15 -25.73
CA THR A 246 -10.26 -15.73 -24.40
C THR A 246 -11.33 -15.96 -23.34
N ILE A 247 -12.61 -15.74 -23.64
CA ILE A 247 -13.72 -16.05 -22.71
C ILE A 247 -13.72 -17.51 -22.31
N ARG A 248 -13.53 -18.44 -23.27
CA ARG A 248 -13.53 -19.89 -22.98
C ARG A 248 -12.49 -20.27 -21.92
N TYR A 249 -11.29 -19.73 -22.03
CA TYR A 249 -10.20 -20.00 -21.08
C TYR A 249 -10.36 -19.20 -19.79
N ALA A 250 -10.84 -17.96 -19.87
CA ALA A 250 -11.09 -17.12 -18.71
C ALA A 250 -12.20 -17.71 -17.82
N ASP A 251 -13.26 -18.28 -18.40
CA ASP A 251 -14.30 -19.00 -17.65
C ASP A 251 -13.74 -20.24 -16.92
N ALA A 252 -12.77 -20.94 -17.52
CA ALA A 252 -12.08 -22.03 -16.85
C ALA A 252 -11.30 -21.52 -15.61
N ALA A 253 -10.67 -20.36 -15.73
CA ALA A 253 -9.99 -19.70 -14.61
C ALA A 253 -10.98 -19.21 -13.53
N GLY A 254 -12.12 -18.66 -13.93
CA GLY A 254 -13.23 -18.31 -13.02
C GLY A 254 -13.70 -19.52 -12.21
N LYS A 255 -13.82 -20.69 -12.83
CA LYS A 255 -14.17 -21.94 -12.13
C LYS A 255 -13.11 -22.38 -11.13
N VAL A 256 -11.81 -22.17 -11.41
CA VAL A 256 -10.74 -22.45 -10.45
C VAL A 256 -10.95 -21.67 -9.16
N PHE A 257 -11.25 -20.39 -9.27
CA PHE A 257 -11.55 -19.52 -8.13
C PHE A 257 -12.84 -19.91 -7.39
N GLN A 258 -13.91 -20.22 -8.12
CA GLN A 258 -15.20 -20.64 -7.54
C GLN A 258 -15.09 -21.95 -6.73
N ASN A 259 -14.22 -22.87 -7.18
CA ASN A 259 -14.04 -24.18 -6.55
C ASN A 259 -13.17 -24.15 -5.27
N ILE A 260 -12.67 -22.99 -4.85
CA ILE A 260 -11.96 -22.85 -3.57
C ILE A 260 -13.00 -22.77 -2.42
N PRO A 261 -12.90 -23.61 -1.37
CA PRO A 261 -13.94 -23.74 -0.34
C PRO A 261 -14.34 -22.45 0.38
N ASP A 262 -13.38 -21.56 0.58
CA ASP A 262 -13.57 -20.29 1.28
C ASP A 262 -13.98 -19.14 0.35
N THR A 263 -14.18 -19.38 -0.93
CA THR A 263 -14.66 -18.35 -1.87
C THR A 263 -16.09 -17.95 -1.52
N ARG A 264 -16.31 -16.63 -1.42
CA ARG A 264 -17.63 -16.01 -1.25
C ARG A 264 -18.24 -15.66 -2.60
N PHE A 265 -17.47 -14.99 -3.46
CA PHE A 265 -17.86 -14.70 -4.84
C PHE A 265 -16.63 -14.49 -5.72
N THR A 266 -16.83 -14.58 -7.04
CA THR A 266 -15.81 -14.30 -8.06
C THR A 266 -16.28 -13.19 -8.96
N PHE A 267 -15.33 -12.44 -9.53
CA PHE A 267 -15.60 -11.41 -10.53
C PHE A 267 -14.59 -11.55 -11.67
N GLN A 268 -14.98 -11.13 -12.87
CA GLN A 268 -14.15 -11.22 -14.05
C GLN A 268 -14.58 -10.18 -15.08
N VAL A 269 -13.60 -9.59 -15.74
CA VAL A 269 -13.70 -8.71 -16.91
C VAL A 269 -12.70 -9.25 -17.93
N THR A 270 -13.18 -9.56 -19.12
CA THR A 270 -12.38 -10.19 -20.16
C THR A 270 -12.38 -9.32 -21.42
N SER A 271 -11.20 -9.08 -21.96
CA SER A 271 -10.93 -8.44 -23.24
C SER A 271 -10.23 -9.45 -24.17
N PRO A 272 -10.04 -9.16 -25.47
CA PRO A 272 -9.44 -10.11 -26.40
C PRO A 272 -8.05 -10.61 -25.98
N ASP A 273 -7.16 -9.71 -25.58
CA ASP A 273 -5.74 -10.01 -25.30
C ASP A 273 -5.36 -9.86 -23.81
N THR A 274 -6.29 -9.38 -22.99
CA THR A 274 -6.10 -9.08 -21.56
C THR A 274 -7.38 -9.37 -20.78
N GLY A 275 -7.28 -9.52 -19.46
CA GLY A 275 -8.42 -9.61 -18.58
C GLY A 275 -8.03 -9.45 -17.14
N PHE A 276 -9.03 -9.27 -16.30
CA PHE A 276 -8.88 -9.12 -14.87
C PHE A 276 -9.98 -9.88 -14.18
N GLY A 277 -9.66 -10.60 -13.12
CA GLY A 277 -10.66 -11.29 -12.33
C GLY A 277 -10.12 -11.65 -10.96
N GLY A 278 -10.85 -12.47 -10.24
CA GLY A 278 -10.41 -12.93 -8.94
C GLY A 278 -11.51 -13.52 -8.10
N MET A 279 -11.16 -13.78 -6.85
CA MET A 279 -12.08 -14.22 -5.81
C MET A 279 -12.01 -13.32 -4.59
N VAL A 280 -13.17 -13.12 -3.99
CA VAL A 280 -13.31 -12.60 -2.64
C VAL A 280 -13.64 -13.77 -1.73
N LEU A 281 -12.84 -13.92 -0.68
CA LEU A 281 -12.98 -14.96 0.33
C LEU A 281 -14.03 -14.58 1.38
N LYS A 282 -14.50 -15.57 2.12
CA LYS A 282 -15.36 -15.39 3.29
C LYS A 282 -14.66 -14.54 4.37
N PRO A 283 -15.41 -13.80 5.20
CA PRO A 283 -14.84 -13.03 6.29
C PRO A 283 -13.96 -13.87 7.22
N TRP A 284 -12.91 -13.28 7.78
CA TRP A 284 -11.94 -13.93 8.67
C TRP A 284 -12.57 -14.67 9.86
N GLY A 285 -13.71 -14.20 10.39
CA GLY A 285 -14.38 -14.88 11.50
C GLY A 285 -14.94 -16.26 11.15
N VAL A 286 -15.08 -16.59 9.86
CA VAL A 286 -15.65 -17.86 9.37
C VAL A 286 -14.56 -18.79 8.81
N ARG A 287 -13.54 -18.23 8.17
CA ARG A 287 -12.44 -19.01 7.57
C ARG A 287 -11.29 -19.21 8.55
N LYS A 288 -10.66 -20.38 8.50
CA LYS A 288 -9.44 -20.68 9.29
C LYS A 288 -8.15 -20.48 8.49
N THR A 289 -8.26 -20.51 7.17
CA THR A 289 -7.12 -20.47 6.26
C THR A 289 -6.82 -19.03 5.84
N PRO A 290 -5.57 -18.55 5.98
CA PRO A 290 -5.16 -17.24 5.49
C PRO A 290 -5.13 -17.22 3.96
N THR A 291 -5.40 -16.07 3.36
CA THR A 291 -5.50 -15.90 1.89
C THR A 291 -4.22 -16.32 1.19
N LYS A 292 -3.07 -16.00 1.79
CA LYS A 292 -1.74 -16.35 1.27
C LYS A 292 -1.56 -17.87 1.08
N ALA A 293 -2.22 -18.70 1.89
CA ALA A 293 -2.10 -20.16 1.79
C ALA A 293 -2.82 -20.73 0.56
N TYR A 294 -3.79 -20.01 -0.01
CA TYR A 294 -4.48 -20.42 -1.24
C TYR A 294 -3.67 -20.11 -2.51
N LEU A 295 -2.72 -19.16 -2.47
CA LEU A 295 -1.97 -18.72 -3.65
C LEU A 295 -1.26 -19.86 -4.39
N PRO A 296 -0.47 -20.76 -3.76
CA PRO A 296 0.25 -21.80 -4.50
C PRO A 296 -0.69 -22.79 -5.19
N GLN A 297 -1.79 -23.16 -4.51
CA GLN A 297 -2.78 -24.07 -5.06
C GLN A 297 -3.50 -23.45 -6.27
N ILE A 298 -3.88 -22.17 -6.17
CA ILE A 298 -4.54 -21.45 -7.25
C ILE A 298 -3.57 -21.23 -8.41
N GLN A 299 -2.33 -20.82 -8.13
CA GLN A 299 -1.29 -20.64 -9.15
C GLN A 299 -1.06 -21.90 -9.96
N ALA A 300 -0.99 -23.07 -9.32
CA ALA A 300 -0.80 -24.34 -10.00
C ALA A 300 -1.99 -24.70 -10.91
N LYS A 301 -3.23 -24.47 -10.44
CA LYS A 301 -4.45 -24.73 -11.22
C LYS A 301 -4.62 -23.76 -12.39
N LEU A 302 -4.31 -22.47 -12.17
CA LEU A 302 -4.37 -21.45 -13.22
C LEU A 302 -3.30 -21.66 -14.29
N GLY A 303 -2.09 -22.06 -13.88
CA GLY A 303 -0.99 -22.37 -14.80
C GLY A 303 -1.23 -23.59 -15.69
N ALA A 304 -2.20 -24.44 -15.35
CA ALA A 304 -2.60 -25.59 -16.18
C ALA A 304 -3.59 -25.23 -17.30
N ILE A 305 -4.11 -24.00 -17.34
CA ILE A 305 -5.07 -23.56 -18.35
C ILE A 305 -4.31 -23.19 -19.63
N PRO A 306 -4.51 -23.89 -20.76
CA PRO A 306 -3.87 -23.51 -22.02
C PRO A 306 -4.50 -22.23 -22.58
N GLY A 307 -3.77 -21.52 -23.46
CA GLY A 307 -4.31 -20.40 -24.24
C GLY A 307 -4.31 -19.03 -23.53
N ILE A 308 -4.27 -19.00 -22.19
CA ILE A 308 -4.06 -17.77 -21.41
C ILE A 308 -2.99 -17.97 -20.33
N GLN A 309 -2.40 -16.88 -19.89
CA GLN A 309 -1.58 -16.84 -18.68
C GLN A 309 -2.34 -16.05 -17.61
N MET A 310 -2.55 -16.64 -16.44
CA MET A 310 -3.19 -15.95 -15.32
C MET A 310 -2.40 -16.14 -14.03
N PHE A 311 -2.07 -15.03 -13.38
CA PHE A 311 -1.27 -15.03 -12.16
C PHE A 311 -2.08 -14.48 -10.98
N PRO A 312 -2.31 -15.29 -9.94
CA PRO A 312 -2.97 -14.84 -8.72
C PRO A 312 -2.06 -13.95 -7.89
N ILE A 313 -2.52 -12.76 -7.56
CA ILE A 313 -1.83 -11.78 -6.72
C ILE A 313 -2.75 -11.33 -5.58
N MET A 314 -2.16 -11.06 -4.41
CA MET A 314 -2.84 -10.33 -3.34
C MET A 314 -2.58 -8.84 -3.53
N PRO A 315 -3.54 -7.97 -3.18
CA PRO A 315 -3.32 -6.53 -3.19
C PRO A 315 -2.15 -6.15 -2.30
N SER A 316 -1.51 -5.05 -2.67
CA SER A 316 -0.51 -4.38 -1.87
C SER A 316 -1.08 -3.82 -0.56
N ALA A 317 -0.22 -3.69 0.45
CA ALA A 317 -0.58 -3.12 1.75
C ALA A 317 -0.91 -1.62 1.67
N LEU A 318 -0.21 -0.91 0.79
CA LEU A 318 -0.46 0.48 0.47
C LEU A 318 -1.08 0.58 -0.93
N PRO A 319 -2.07 1.46 -1.13
CA PRO A 319 -2.61 1.70 -2.46
C PRO A 319 -1.52 2.25 -3.38
N GLY A 320 -1.32 1.59 -4.51
CA GLY A 320 -0.34 1.96 -5.54
C GLY A 320 -1.00 2.09 -6.91
N ALA A 321 -0.34 2.79 -7.82
CA ALA A 321 -0.81 2.96 -9.20
C ALA A 321 -0.57 1.71 -10.07
N ASP A 322 0.31 0.80 -9.64
CA ASP A 322 0.79 -0.31 -10.45
C ASP A 322 0.18 -1.65 -10.02
N ASN A 323 0.01 -2.54 -10.98
CA ASN A 323 -0.54 -3.89 -10.76
C ASN A 323 0.47 -4.88 -10.14
N PHE A 324 1.77 -4.56 -10.18
CA PHE A 324 2.84 -5.42 -9.68
C PHE A 324 3.77 -4.67 -8.72
N PRO A 325 4.32 -5.34 -7.69
CA PRO A 325 5.23 -4.71 -6.72
C PRO A 325 6.52 -4.18 -7.37
N VAL A 326 7.12 -4.97 -8.26
CA VAL A 326 8.30 -4.56 -9.02
C VAL A 326 7.82 -3.87 -10.30
N SER A 327 8.29 -2.64 -10.50
CA SER A 327 8.19 -1.92 -11.75
C SER A 327 9.51 -1.19 -12.02
N PHE A 328 10.25 -1.70 -13.01
CA PHE A 328 11.56 -1.21 -13.42
C PHE A 328 11.49 -0.73 -14.87
N VAL A 329 11.65 0.57 -15.08
CA VAL A 329 11.46 1.20 -16.38
C VAL A 329 12.82 1.59 -16.96
N ILE A 330 13.06 1.18 -18.21
CA ILE A 330 14.22 1.58 -18.99
C ILE A 330 13.75 2.60 -20.00
N THR A 331 14.32 3.80 -19.97
CA THR A 331 13.97 4.91 -20.86
C THR A 331 15.16 5.36 -21.71
N SER A 332 14.90 5.75 -22.96
CA SER A 332 15.92 6.31 -23.86
C SER A 332 15.28 7.06 -25.02
N THR A 333 16.09 7.85 -25.75
CA THR A 333 15.73 8.41 -27.05
C THR A 333 15.86 7.39 -28.19
N ALA A 334 16.45 6.22 -27.92
CA ALA A 334 16.56 5.13 -28.88
C ALA A 334 15.19 4.53 -29.27
N ASP A 335 15.16 3.82 -30.38
CA ASP A 335 13.98 3.08 -30.82
C ASP A 335 13.57 2.03 -29.80
N GLN A 336 12.26 1.87 -29.61
CA GLN A 336 11.70 1.00 -28.57
C GLN A 336 12.11 -0.48 -28.73
N GLU A 337 12.34 -0.93 -29.97
CA GLU A 337 12.84 -2.28 -30.25
C GLU A 337 14.22 -2.52 -29.63
N ARG A 338 15.10 -1.52 -29.71
CA ARG A 338 16.44 -1.59 -29.12
C ARG A 338 16.40 -1.61 -27.59
N ILE A 339 15.50 -0.81 -27.00
CA ILE A 339 15.27 -0.83 -25.55
C ILE A 339 14.74 -2.21 -25.12
N LEU A 340 13.82 -2.78 -25.90
CA LEU A 340 13.23 -4.10 -25.65
C LEU A 340 14.27 -5.22 -25.69
N GLU A 341 15.24 -5.18 -26.60
CA GLU A 341 16.34 -6.15 -26.63
C GLU A 341 17.13 -6.18 -25.33
N PHE A 342 17.49 -5.00 -24.79
CA PHE A 342 18.18 -4.92 -23.51
C PHE A 342 17.29 -5.36 -22.34
N ALA A 343 16.02 -4.95 -22.35
CA ALA A 343 15.06 -5.37 -21.34
C ALA A 343 14.92 -6.90 -21.29
N LYS A 344 14.84 -7.56 -22.45
CA LYS A 344 14.80 -9.04 -22.56
C LYS A 344 16.05 -9.70 -21.99
N GLN A 345 17.24 -9.14 -22.24
CA GLN A 345 18.49 -9.68 -21.67
C GLN A 345 18.52 -9.57 -20.14
N ILE A 346 18.15 -8.41 -19.59
CA ILE A 346 18.08 -8.19 -18.15
C ILE A 346 17.02 -9.11 -17.52
N PHE A 347 15.84 -9.20 -18.13
CA PHE A 347 14.74 -10.04 -17.67
C PHE A 347 15.12 -11.54 -17.69
N ALA A 348 15.77 -12.03 -18.74
CA ALA A 348 16.24 -13.42 -18.81
C ALA A 348 17.22 -13.75 -17.68
N LYS A 349 18.17 -12.85 -17.37
CA LYS A 349 19.09 -13.01 -16.24
C LYS A 349 18.35 -12.99 -14.90
N ALA A 350 17.35 -12.13 -14.73
CA ALA A 350 16.53 -12.09 -13.52
C ALA A 350 15.74 -13.38 -13.30
N MET A 351 15.19 -13.97 -14.37
CA MET A 351 14.52 -15.28 -14.32
C MET A 351 15.50 -16.41 -13.99
N GLN A 352 16.70 -16.43 -14.59
CA GLN A 352 17.74 -17.42 -14.29
C GLN A 352 18.24 -17.34 -12.85
N ALA A 353 18.37 -16.14 -12.30
CA ALA A 353 18.73 -15.90 -10.91
C ALA A 353 17.56 -16.09 -9.93
N HIS A 354 16.39 -16.55 -10.41
CA HIS A 354 15.19 -16.78 -9.60
C HIS A 354 14.74 -15.54 -8.80
N ILE A 355 14.96 -14.35 -9.37
CA ILE A 355 14.58 -13.07 -8.74
C ILE A 355 13.06 -12.88 -8.75
N PHE A 356 12.40 -13.35 -9.80
CA PHE A 356 10.95 -13.27 -9.99
C PHE A 356 10.29 -14.63 -9.79
N GLN A 357 9.17 -14.66 -9.06
CA GLN A 357 8.23 -15.78 -9.15
C GLN A 357 7.47 -15.71 -10.47
N PHE A 358 7.14 -14.49 -10.87
CA PHE A 358 6.56 -14.14 -12.14
C PHE A 358 7.04 -12.75 -12.53
N GLY A 359 7.30 -12.55 -13.83
CA GLY A 359 7.46 -11.22 -14.37
C GLY A 359 7.10 -11.19 -15.84
N ASP A 360 6.90 -9.98 -16.34
CA ASP A 360 6.53 -9.71 -17.71
C ASP A 360 7.22 -8.42 -18.19
N ILE A 361 7.34 -8.29 -19.50
CA ILE A 361 7.75 -7.06 -20.17
C ILE A 361 6.52 -6.48 -20.86
N ASP A 362 6.20 -5.22 -20.58
CA ASP A 362 5.00 -4.56 -21.10
C ASP A 362 4.97 -4.47 -22.63
N THR A 363 6.15 -4.28 -23.24
CA THR A 363 6.32 -4.08 -24.68
C THR A 363 6.52 -5.41 -25.40
N LYS A 364 5.59 -5.74 -26.30
CA LYS A 364 5.62 -6.98 -27.11
C LYS A 364 5.44 -6.64 -28.58
N ILE A 365 6.35 -7.13 -29.43
CA ILE A 365 6.31 -7.00 -30.91
C ILE A 365 5.84 -8.32 -31.50
N ASP A 366 4.56 -8.60 -31.30
CA ASP A 366 3.93 -9.86 -31.69
C ASP A 366 2.49 -9.66 -32.19
N GLN A 367 2.03 -8.41 -32.36
CA GLN A 367 0.68 -8.13 -32.83
C GLN A 367 0.60 -8.27 -34.35
N PRO A 368 -0.19 -9.22 -34.89
CA PRO A 368 -0.41 -9.30 -36.32
C PRO A 368 -1.27 -8.11 -36.77
N GLN A 369 -0.81 -7.39 -37.77
CA GLN A 369 -1.51 -6.28 -38.40
C GLN A 369 -1.61 -6.52 -39.91
N ALA A 370 -2.83 -6.39 -40.44
CA ALA A 370 -3.06 -6.36 -41.89
C ALA A 370 -3.18 -4.89 -42.33
N GLN A 371 -2.28 -4.45 -43.20
CA GLN A 371 -2.26 -3.10 -43.77
C GLN A 371 -2.83 -3.13 -45.20
N ILE A 372 -3.84 -2.30 -45.45
CA ILE A 372 -4.39 -2.09 -46.79
C ILE A 372 -3.54 -1.03 -47.50
N ASN A 373 -2.89 -1.43 -48.58
CA ASN A 373 -2.07 -0.56 -49.41
C ASN A 373 -2.79 -0.27 -50.73
N PHE A 374 -3.16 0.99 -50.93
CA PHE A 374 -3.84 1.45 -52.13
C PHE A 374 -2.84 1.72 -53.26
N ASP A 375 -3.19 1.27 -54.45
CA ASP A 375 -2.49 1.58 -55.69
C ASP A 375 -3.09 2.89 -56.25
N HIS A 376 -2.46 4.01 -55.92
CA HIS A 376 -2.94 5.34 -56.29
C HIS A 376 -3.07 5.52 -57.82
N ASP A 377 -2.21 4.86 -58.60
CA ASP A 377 -2.26 4.92 -60.06
C ASP A 377 -3.50 4.20 -60.60
N LYS A 378 -3.84 3.02 -60.05
CA LYS A 378 -5.06 2.29 -60.44
C LYS A 378 -6.33 3.00 -60.00
N VAL A 379 -6.34 3.60 -58.80
CA VAL A 379 -7.47 4.42 -58.33
C VAL A 379 -7.74 5.54 -59.32
N SER A 380 -6.70 6.29 -59.71
CA SER A 380 -6.80 7.39 -60.67
C SER A 380 -7.23 6.92 -62.06
N ALA A 381 -6.64 5.83 -62.56
CA ALA A 381 -6.96 5.26 -63.87
C ALA A 381 -8.42 4.78 -63.99
N LEU A 382 -9.03 4.35 -62.88
CA LEU A 382 -10.43 3.94 -62.81
C LEU A 382 -11.38 5.11 -62.48
N GLY A 383 -10.86 6.33 -62.34
CA GLY A 383 -11.65 7.52 -62.00
C GLY A 383 -12.23 7.49 -60.60
N LEU A 384 -11.67 6.69 -59.68
CA LEU A 384 -12.13 6.62 -58.30
C LEU A 384 -11.65 7.84 -57.49
N ASP A 385 -12.48 8.32 -56.58
CA ASP A 385 -12.09 9.32 -55.58
C ASP A 385 -11.56 8.64 -54.32
N MET A 386 -10.32 8.94 -53.93
CA MET A 386 -9.69 8.41 -52.71
C MET A 386 -10.46 8.75 -51.44
N GLN A 387 -11.12 9.92 -51.39
CA GLN A 387 -11.93 10.30 -50.24
C GLN A 387 -13.16 9.38 -50.12
N GLN A 388 -13.84 9.09 -51.24
CA GLN A 388 -14.96 8.16 -51.27
C GLN A 388 -14.53 6.72 -50.94
N VAL A 389 -13.41 6.24 -51.52
CA VAL A 389 -12.85 4.91 -51.21
C VAL A 389 -12.55 4.78 -49.71
N GLY A 390 -11.95 5.80 -49.11
CA GLY A 390 -11.70 5.86 -47.67
C GLY A 390 -12.99 5.85 -46.83
N ALA A 391 -14.02 6.58 -47.27
CA ALA A 391 -15.32 6.64 -46.60
C ALA A 391 -16.06 5.29 -46.66
N ASP A 392 -16.08 4.63 -47.82
CA ASP A 392 -16.73 3.33 -48.02
C ASP A 392 -16.11 2.25 -47.14
N ILE A 393 -14.78 2.20 -47.07
CA ILE A 393 -14.06 1.27 -46.20
C ILE A 393 -14.30 1.61 -44.73
N SER A 394 -14.25 2.90 -44.38
CA SER A 394 -14.50 3.36 -43.01
C SER A 394 -15.91 3.01 -42.53
N ALA A 395 -16.92 3.10 -43.40
CA ALA A 395 -18.29 2.70 -43.13
C ALA A 395 -18.47 1.16 -43.11
N SER A 396 -17.64 0.43 -43.86
CA SER A 396 -17.69 -1.03 -43.94
C SER A 396 -17.11 -1.71 -42.69
N ILE A 397 -15.93 -1.27 -42.23
CA ILE A 397 -15.18 -1.95 -41.15
C ILE A 397 -14.90 -1.07 -39.93
N GLY A 398 -14.83 0.26 -40.07
CA GLY A 398 -14.28 1.16 -39.07
C GLY A 398 -15.11 1.31 -37.79
N GLY A 399 -16.39 0.92 -37.80
CA GLY A 399 -17.27 1.10 -36.65
C GLY A 399 -17.57 2.58 -36.34
N ASN A 400 -17.34 3.45 -37.32
CA ASN A 400 -17.66 4.87 -37.25
C ASN A 400 -19.18 5.07 -37.23
N TYR A 401 -19.64 6.10 -36.52
CA TYR A 401 -21.06 6.43 -36.50
C TYR A 401 -21.36 7.56 -37.48
N VAL A 402 -22.51 7.50 -38.14
CA VAL A 402 -22.93 8.49 -39.14
C VAL A 402 -23.72 9.62 -38.48
N ASN A 403 -24.63 9.26 -37.58
CA ASN A 403 -25.44 10.21 -36.83
C ASN A 403 -25.87 9.60 -35.49
N ARG A 404 -26.74 10.34 -34.79
CA ARG A 404 -27.43 9.85 -33.61
C ARG A 404 -28.93 9.94 -33.80
N PHE A 405 -29.66 9.03 -33.18
CA PHE A 405 -31.11 9.05 -33.14
C PHE A 405 -31.60 8.94 -31.69
N ASN A 406 -32.80 9.47 -31.42
CA ASN A 406 -33.36 9.47 -30.07
C ASN A 406 -34.37 8.32 -29.93
N ILE A 407 -34.20 7.50 -28.90
CA ILE A 407 -35.24 6.59 -28.40
C ILE A 407 -35.37 6.87 -26.89
N GLU A 408 -36.59 7.08 -26.40
CA GLU A 408 -36.88 7.23 -24.96
C GLU A 408 -36.03 8.31 -24.26
N GLY A 409 -35.74 9.41 -24.96
CA GLY A 409 -34.93 10.51 -24.42
C GLY A 409 -33.42 10.24 -24.40
N ARG A 410 -32.98 9.07 -24.89
CA ARG A 410 -31.56 8.70 -24.99
C ARG A 410 -31.09 8.81 -26.43
N SER A 411 -29.87 9.32 -26.60
CA SER A 411 -29.25 9.52 -27.90
C SER A 411 -28.35 8.33 -28.25
N TYR A 412 -28.73 7.56 -29.26
CA TYR A 412 -28.04 6.35 -29.73
C TYR A 412 -27.25 6.64 -31.00
N LYS A 413 -26.02 6.10 -31.09
CA LYS A 413 -25.21 6.19 -32.32
C LYS A 413 -25.71 5.18 -33.35
N VAL A 414 -25.80 5.60 -34.62
CA VAL A 414 -26.05 4.71 -35.75
C VAL A 414 -24.71 4.36 -36.39
N ILE A 415 -24.32 3.09 -36.30
CA ILE A 415 -23.03 2.58 -36.76
C ILE A 415 -23.29 1.60 -37.92
N PRO A 416 -23.15 2.03 -39.19
CA PRO A 416 -23.12 1.09 -40.30
C PRO A 416 -21.85 0.23 -40.18
N GLN A 417 -22.01 -1.07 -40.40
CA GLN A 417 -20.90 -2.00 -40.43
C GLN A 417 -21.31 -3.25 -41.18
N ILE A 418 -20.37 -3.86 -41.90
CA ILE A 418 -20.59 -5.16 -42.53
C ILE A 418 -20.85 -6.22 -41.43
N LYS A 419 -21.68 -7.21 -41.74
CA LYS A 419 -21.97 -8.33 -40.84
C LYS A 419 -20.67 -9.02 -40.42
N ARG A 420 -20.58 -9.44 -39.16
CA ARG A 420 -19.37 -10.05 -38.60
C ARG A 420 -18.84 -11.24 -39.43
N VAL A 421 -19.74 -12.06 -39.96
CA VAL A 421 -19.42 -13.26 -40.76
C VAL A 421 -18.64 -12.96 -42.05
N ASP A 422 -18.81 -11.77 -42.60
CA ASP A 422 -18.17 -11.36 -43.87
C ASP A 422 -16.84 -10.61 -43.64
N ARG A 423 -16.36 -10.53 -42.38
CA ARG A 423 -15.13 -9.81 -41.99
C ARG A 423 -14.39 -10.48 -40.83
N LEU A 424 -14.41 -11.80 -40.79
CA LEU A 424 -13.70 -12.62 -39.81
C LEU A 424 -12.18 -12.62 -40.03
N ASN A 425 -11.74 -12.48 -41.28
CA ASN A 425 -10.32 -12.43 -41.62
C ASN A 425 -9.99 -11.30 -42.61
N PRO A 426 -8.74 -10.82 -42.65
CA PRO A 426 -8.35 -9.73 -43.55
C PRO A 426 -8.55 -10.04 -45.04
N GLU A 427 -8.44 -11.31 -45.46
CA GLU A 427 -8.59 -11.68 -46.87
C GLU A 427 -10.01 -11.43 -47.39
N GLN A 428 -11.03 -11.50 -46.53
CA GLN A 428 -12.40 -11.17 -46.89
C GLN A 428 -12.60 -9.69 -47.26
N LEU A 429 -11.69 -8.79 -46.85
CA LEU A 429 -11.75 -7.38 -47.24
C LEU A 429 -11.58 -7.18 -48.75
N LYS A 430 -10.95 -8.13 -49.44
CA LYS A 430 -10.82 -8.14 -50.91
C LYS A 430 -12.17 -8.23 -51.62
N ASN A 431 -13.17 -8.79 -50.96
CA ASN A 431 -14.54 -8.97 -51.47
C ASN A 431 -15.44 -7.76 -51.20
N ILE A 432 -14.93 -6.72 -50.53
CA ILE A 432 -15.65 -5.47 -50.32
C ILE A 432 -15.62 -4.67 -51.61
N TYR A 433 -16.73 -4.01 -51.94
CA TYR A 433 -16.83 -3.12 -53.08
C TYR A 433 -16.73 -1.67 -52.64
N VAL A 434 -16.10 -0.85 -53.48
CA VAL A 434 -16.04 0.61 -53.34
C VAL A 434 -16.82 1.26 -54.48
N SER A 435 -17.38 2.42 -54.19
CA SER A 435 -18.20 3.18 -55.13
C SER A 435 -17.31 3.88 -56.16
N GLY A 436 -17.53 3.58 -57.44
CA GLY A 436 -16.86 4.23 -58.56
C GLY A 436 -17.75 5.19 -59.35
N PRO A 437 -17.21 5.77 -60.43
CA PRO A 437 -17.95 6.62 -61.34
C PRO A 437 -19.26 5.97 -61.80
N ASN A 438 -20.32 6.76 -61.97
CA ASN A 438 -21.64 6.29 -62.37
C ASN A 438 -22.25 5.22 -61.43
N ASN A 439 -21.87 5.24 -60.15
CA ASN A 439 -22.37 4.31 -59.12
C ASN A 439 -22.04 2.83 -59.42
N GLN A 440 -20.98 2.58 -60.20
CA GLN A 440 -20.48 1.24 -60.44
C GLN A 440 -19.68 0.75 -59.23
N LEU A 441 -19.95 -0.48 -58.80
CA LEU A 441 -19.25 -1.10 -57.68
C LEU A 441 -17.98 -1.78 -58.18
N ILE A 442 -16.83 -1.35 -57.66
CA ILE A 442 -15.52 -1.90 -58.02
C ILE A 442 -14.99 -2.69 -56.82
N PRO A 443 -14.57 -3.97 -56.99
CA PRO A 443 -13.94 -4.72 -55.91
C PRO A 443 -12.69 -4.03 -55.39
N LEU A 444 -12.54 -3.97 -54.07
CA LEU A 444 -11.39 -3.36 -53.40
C LEU A 444 -10.06 -4.00 -53.84
N SER A 445 -10.07 -5.31 -54.12
CA SER A 445 -8.91 -6.05 -54.62
C SER A 445 -8.32 -5.52 -55.94
N THR A 446 -9.11 -4.77 -56.72
CA THR A 446 -8.65 -4.18 -57.99
C THR A 446 -7.67 -3.03 -57.74
N VAL A 447 -7.87 -2.29 -56.65
CA VAL A 447 -7.16 -1.02 -56.36
C VAL A 447 -6.39 -1.03 -55.06
N ALA A 448 -6.46 -2.12 -54.28
CA ALA A 448 -5.72 -2.28 -53.05
C ALA A 448 -5.17 -3.69 -52.87
N SER A 449 -4.05 -3.77 -52.17
CA SER A 449 -3.40 -5.01 -51.74
C SER A 449 -3.35 -5.05 -50.21
N ILE A 450 -3.24 -6.25 -49.64
CA ILE A 450 -3.16 -6.45 -48.18
C ILE A 450 -1.78 -7.00 -47.86
N ASN A 451 -1.03 -6.26 -47.04
CA ASN A 451 0.27 -6.68 -46.54
C ASN A 451 0.17 -7.02 -45.05
N HIS A 452 0.75 -8.13 -44.65
CA HIS A 452 0.79 -8.57 -43.26
C HIS A 452 2.10 -8.12 -42.61
N LYS A 453 2.03 -7.48 -41.44
CA LYS A 453 3.18 -7.04 -40.65
C LYS A 453 2.96 -7.37 -39.19
N THR A 454 4.03 -7.67 -38.46
CA THR A 454 4.00 -7.76 -37.00
C THR A 454 4.43 -6.43 -36.40
N VAL A 455 3.62 -5.89 -35.49
CA VAL A 455 3.87 -4.61 -34.84
C VAL A 455 3.84 -4.73 -33.32
N ALA A 456 4.26 -3.67 -32.64
CA ALA A 456 4.16 -3.59 -31.19
C ALA A 456 2.70 -3.45 -30.75
N ARG A 457 2.30 -4.16 -29.68
CA ARG A 457 0.97 -4.02 -29.06
C ARG A 457 0.74 -2.62 -28.51
N SER A 458 1.78 -2.03 -27.92
CA SER A 458 1.76 -0.66 -27.41
C SER A 458 3.15 -0.04 -27.52
N LEU A 459 3.18 1.29 -27.73
CA LEU A 459 4.41 2.08 -27.73
C LEU A 459 4.41 2.96 -26.48
N ASN A 460 5.09 2.49 -25.43
CA ASN A 460 5.02 3.11 -24.11
C ASN A 460 6.05 4.25 -24.02
N ARG A 461 5.65 5.32 -23.34
CA ARG A 461 6.51 6.48 -23.11
C ARG A 461 6.46 6.92 -21.66
N MET A 462 7.59 7.43 -21.17
CA MET A 462 7.72 7.94 -19.82
C MET A 462 8.63 9.16 -19.85
N GLN A 463 8.19 10.26 -19.23
CA GLN A 463 8.92 11.53 -19.23
C GLN A 463 9.35 11.97 -20.65
N GLN A 464 8.45 11.83 -21.61
CA GLN A 464 8.67 12.12 -23.04
C GLN A 464 9.70 11.23 -23.77
N LEU A 465 10.26 10.21 -23.12
CA LEU A 465 11.17 9.22 -23.72
C LEU A 465 10.44 7.93 -24.06
N ASN A 466 10.98 7.13 -24.99
CA ASN A 466 10.52 5.77 -25.22
C ASN A 466 10.85 4.92 -23.99
N ALA A 467 9.92 4.06 -23.59
CA ALA A 467 10.01 3.32 -22.35
C ALA A 467 9.66 1.84 -22.54
N VAL A 468 10.39 0.97 -21.84
CA VAL A 468 10.05 -0.45 -21.68
C VAL A 468 10.09 -0.78 -20.20
N THR A 469 9.03 -1.39 -19.69
CA THR A 469 8.86 -1.72 -18.27
C THR A 469 8.99 -3.21 -18.05
N ILE A 470 9.89 -3.59 -17.14
CA ILE A 470 9.96 -4.92 -16.56
C ILE A 470 9.16 -4.89 -15.25
N SER A 471 8.12 -5.71 -15.17
CA SER A 471 7.24 -5.77 -14.00
C SER A 471 7.07 -7.19 -13.49
N GLY A 472 6.74 -7.36 -12.21
CA GLY A 472 6.53 -8.71 -11.68
C GLY A 472 6.42 -8.82 -10.17
N VAL A 473 6.20 -10.06 -9.73
CA VAL A 473 6.19 -10.44 -8.31
C VAL A 473 7.58 -11.02 -7.98
N PRO A 474 8.36 -10.33 -7.12
CA PRO A 474 9.68 -10.82 -6.76
C PRO A 474 9.58 -12.03 -5.83
N ALA A 475 10.49 -12.98 -6.00
CA ALA A 475 10.71 -14.09 -5.06
C ALA A 475 11.54 -13.65 -3.85
N VAL A 476 12.30 -12.57 -4.02
CA VAL A 476 13.12 -11.90 -3.00
C VAL A 476 12.46 -10.61 -2.53
N SER A 477 13.09 -9.86 -1.62
CA SER A 477 12.60 -8.54 -1.24
C SER A 477 12.58 -7.58 -2.43
N LEU A 478 11.68 -6.59 -2.38
CA LEU A 478 11.56 -5.57 -3.42
C LEU A 478 12.91 -4.84 -3.64
N ASP A 479 13.59 -4.44 -2.57
CA ASP A 479 14.92 -3.79 -2.64
C ASP A 479 15.96 -4.68 -3.34
N ALA A 480 16.01 -5.97 -3.00
CA ALA A 480 16.97 -6.90 -3.59
C ALA A 480 16.71 -7.11 -5.09
N ALA A 481 15.45 -7.24 -5.48
CA ALA A 481 15.06 -7.37 -6.88
C ALA A 481 15.46 -6.12 -7.69
N LEU A 482 15.16 -4.92 -7.18
CA LEU A 482 15.52 -3.67 -7.86
C LEU A 482 17.02 -3.47 -7.97
N LYS A 483 17.79 -3.77 -6.91
CA LYS A 483 19.26 -3.71 -6.95
C LYS A 483 19.85 -4.69 -7.95
N PHE A 484 19.31 -5.90 -8.04
CA PHE A 484 19.74 -6.86 -9.06
C PHE A 484 19.51 -6.32 -10.47
N LEU A 485 18.31 -5.82 -10.75
CA LEU A 485 17.96 -5.24 -12.06
C LEU A 485 18.82 -4.03 -12.38
N GLN A 486 19.05 -3.14 -11.42
CA GLN A 486 19.91 -1.98 -11.56
C GLN A 486 21.37 -2.37 -11.84
N ASN A 487 21.90 -3.36 -11.13
CA ASN A 487 23.27 -3.83 -11.32
C ASN A 487 23.47 -4.47 -12.69
N GLU A 488 22.52 -5.26 -13.18
CA GLU A 488 22.58 -5.85 -14.52
C GLU A 488 22.37 -4.80 -15.60
N ALA A 489 21.46 -3.84 -15.39
CA ALA A 489 21.24 -2.72 -16.28
C ALA A 489 22.52 -1.87 -16.43
N ASN A 490 23.21 -1.54 -15.34
CA ASN A 490 24.46 -0.77 -15.38
C ASN A 490 25.59 -1.48 -16.13
N LYS A 491 25.56 -2.81 -16.27
CA LYS A 491 26.55 -3.59 -17.04
C LYS A 491 26.21 -3.65 -18.52
N ILE A 492 24.92 -3.68 -18.86
CA ILE A 492 24.44 -3.96 -20.22
C ILE A 492 24.10 -2.68 -20.98
N LEU A 493 23.55 -1.67 -20.31
CA LEU A 493 23.00 -0.48 -20.95
C LEU A 493 24.11 0.50 -21.38
N PRO A 494 24.10 0.98 -22.63
CA PRO A 494 24.97 2.05 -23.09
C PRO A 494 24.72 3.39 -22.37
N LYS A 495 25.66 4.33 -22.52
CA LYS A 495 25.44 5.73 -22.11
C LYS A 495 24.24 6.32 -22.87
N GLY A 496 23.34 7.00 -22.16
CA GLY A 496 22.11 7.61 -22.72
C GLY A 496 20.82 6.84 -22.40
N TYR A 497 20.91 5.70 -21.71
CA TYR A 497 19.75 5.02 -21.12
C TYR A 497 19.59 5.47 -19.67
N VAL A 498 18.35 5.73 -19.26
CA VAL A 498 18.01 6.18 -17.92
C VAL A 498 17.05 5.18 -17.29
N LEU A 499 17.34 4.83 -16.03
CA LEU A 499 16.50 3.95 -15.22
C LEU A 499 15.50 4.79 -14.44
N ASP A 500 14.23 4.43 -14.52
CA ASP A 500 13.14 5.00 -13.73
C ASP A 500 12.31 3.86 -13.12
N TYR A 501 11.41 4.20 -12.22
CA TYR A 501 10.58 3.26 -11.46
C TYR A 501 9.17 3.82 -11.35
N THR A 502 8.16 2.97 -11.20
CA THR A 502 6.79 3.39 -10.88
C THR A 502 6.29 2.67 -9.62
N GLY A 503 5.08 3.03 -9.16
CA GLY A 503 4.41 2.35 -8.04
C GLY A 503 5.26 2.25 -6.76
N GLU A 504 5.21 1.08 -6.12
CA GLU A 504 5.97 0.78 -4.90
C GLU A 504 7.48 0.84 -5.11
N SER A 505 7.96 0.49 -6.31
CA SER A 505 9.39 0.52 -6.63
C SER A 505 9.96 1.93 -6.56
N ARG A 506 9.21 2.92 -7.08
CA ARG A 506 9.57 4.35 -6.95
C ARG A 506 9.56 4.81 -5.51
N GLN A 507 8.52 4.47 -4.76
CA GLN A 507 8.38 4.86 -3.36
C GLN A 507 9.57 4.34 -2.54
N LEU A 508 9.92 3.06 -2.71
CA LEU A 508 11.06 2.47 -2.03
C LEU A 508 12.39 3.15 -2.38
N GLN A 509 12.64 3.46 -3.66
CA GLN A 509 13.87 4.13 -4.09
C GLN A 509 13.96 5.58 -3.64
N THR A 510 12.84 6.31 -3.62
CA THR A 510 12.81 7.74 -3.27
C THR A 510 12.69 7.99 -1.77
N GLU A 511 12.11 7.06 -1.01
CA GLU A 511 11.79 7.24 0.41
C GLU A 511 12.51 6.26 1.34
N GLY A 512 12.97 5.10 0.84
CA GLY A 512 13.56 4.03 1.65
C GLY A 512 14.89 4.39 2.35
N SER A 513 15.53 5.48 1.96
CA SER A 513 16.74 6.02 2.62
C SER A 513 16.52 7.37 3.31
N LYS A 514 15.35 8.02 3.17
CA LYS A 514 15.11 9.36 3.73
C LYS A 514 15.09 9.40 5.27
N PHE A 515 14.93 8.26 5.94
CA PHE A 515 15.07 8.16 7.40
C PHE A 515 16.51 8.18 7.89
N LEU A 516 17.47 7.90 7.00
CA LEU A 516 18.90 8.08 7.28
C LEU A 516 19.24 9.48 6.79
N GLY A 517 18.98 10.48 7.62
CA GLY A 517 19.31 11.87 7.33
C GLY A 517 20.75 11.97 6.81
N VAL A 518 20.88 12.34 5.55
CA VAL A 518 21.91 13.30 5.14
C VAL A 518 21.27 14.66 5.28
#